data_AF-A0A947WZ29-F1
#
_entry.id   AF-A0A947WZ29-F1
#
_cell.length_a   1.000
_cell.length_b   1.000
_cell.length_c   1.000
_cell.angle_alpha   90.00
_cell.angle_beta   90.00
_cell.angle_gamma   90.00
#
_symmetry.space_group_name_H-M   'P 1'
#
loop_
_entity.id
_entity.type
_entity.pdbx_description
1 polymer ?
#
loop_
_entity_poly.entity_id
_entity_poly.type
_entity_poly.pdbx_seq_one_letter_code
_entity_poly.pdbx_strand_id
1 'polypeptide(L)'
;TITNSIVYPLTRALYGMQVRQPIGGDFGFSGKLAQFYLSKDVWETDVARFGIDIWMTTTAIANDFKVAQSFLGAKIHDAKDPGTDLGNMLYQVVSATFQLMEDYAPVWMPVRGSSPVPTFGFEYTVGLEHVNVNTARMLALFREGLLNLRDIWGSILGEGDLKEVERLGTLDDASFRFPLELWTRVIYDYAIAFHQKRLPAEHLIKSLLPLYIGKTASFVMEVDALEAHEAEAEIDKLCLAFERGKDYLCTCWK
;
A
#
# COMPACT_ATOMS: atom_id res chain seq x y z
N THR A 1 -7.68 -2.88 -0.43
CA THR A 1 -6.80 -3.42 -1.50
C THR A 1 -5.39 -2.96 -1.26
N ILE A 2 -4.38 -3.64 -1.83
CA ILE A 2 -2.96 -3.27 -1.70
C ILE A 2 -2.74 -1.81 -2.14
N THR A 3 -3.37 -1.40 -3.26
CA THR A 3 -3.38 -0.02 -3.73
C THR A 3 -3.85 0.95 -2.64
N ASN A 4 -5.04 0.74 -2.09
CA ASN A 4 -5.69 1.73 -1.22
C ASN A 4 -5.11 1.77 0.20
N SER A 5 -4.58 0.65 0.70
CA SER A 5 -4.11 0.56 2.08
C SER A 5 -2.59 0.68 2.24
N ILE A 6 -1.81 0.52 1.17
CA ILE A 6 -0.35 0.54 1.24
C ILE A 6 0.22 1.51 0.21
N VAL A 7 0.03 1.21 -1.08
CA VAL A 7 0.81 1.86 -2.13
C VAL A 7 0.41 3.32 -2.32
N TYR A 8 -0.89 3.62 -2.42
CA TYR A 8 -1.37 5.00 -2.60
C TYR A 8 -1.03 5.90 -1.40
N PRO A 9 -1.28 5.49 -0.14
CA PRO A 9 -0.81 6.26 1.03
C PRO A 9 0.71 6.48 1.05
N LEU A 10 1.51 5.46 0.74
CA LEU A 10 2.97 5.59 0.65
C LEU A 10 3.39 6.55 -0.45
N THR A 11 2.87 6.39 -1.67
CA THR A 11 3.22 7.26 -2.80
C THR A 11 2.92 8.71 -2.49
N ARG A 12 1.76 9.01 -1.87
CA ARG A 12 1.42 10.36 -1.41
C ARG A 12 2.39 10.88 -0.36
N ALA A 13 2.63 10.11 0.70
CA ALA A 13 3.50 10.54 1.79
C ALA A 13 4.94 10.75 1.32
N LEU A 14 5.46 9.86 0.46
CA LEU A 14 6.85 9.86 0.03
C LEU A 14 7.12 10.85 -1.09
N TYR A 15 6.27 10.89 -2.12
CA TYR A 15 6.55 11.64 -3.35
C TYR A 15 5.62 12.84 -3.57
N GLY A 16 4.70 13.10 -2.64
CA GLY A 16 3.95 14.37 -2.59
C GLY A 16 2.90 14.55 -3.69
N MET A 17 2.59 13.51 -4.46
CA MET A 17 1.62 13.56 -5.55
C MET A 17 0.44 12.61 -5.28
N GLN A 18 -0.78 13.12 -5.44
CA GLN A 18 -2.02 12.35 -5.26
C GLN A 18 -2.38 11.59 -6.56
N VAL A 19 -1.54 10.63 -6.96
CA VAL A 19 -1.81 9.73 -8.08
C VAL A 19 -2.67 8.57 -7.58
N ARG A 20 -3.97 8.56 -7.90
CA ARG A 20 -4.96 7.70 -7.22
C ARG A 20 -4.75 6.19 -7.40
N GLN A 21 -4.24 5.78 -8.56
CA GLN A 21 -3.93 4.39 -8.90
C GLN A 21 -2.47 4.25 -9.33
N PRO A 22 -1.51 4.27 -8.38
CA PRO A 22 -0.08 4.22 -8.71
C PRO A 22 0.39 2.83 -9.18
N ILE A 23 -0.47 1.81 -9.11
CA ILE A 23 -0.26 0.48 -9.71
C ILE A 23 -1.32 0.16 -10.78
N GLY A 24 -1.94 1.19 -11.38
CA GLY A 24 -2.91 0.99 -12.45
C GLY A 24 -2.19 0.69 -13.75
N GLY A 25 -2.41 -0.48 -14.37
CA GLY A 25 -1.70 -0.91 -15.58
C GLY A 25 -2.02 -0.16 -16.89
N ASP A 26 -2.77 0.94 -16.85
CA ASP A 26 -3.14 1.73 -18.04
C ASP A 26 -2.38 3.06 -18.03
N PHE A 27 -1.40 3.21 -18.94
CA PHE A 27 -0.50 4.36 -19.00
C PHE A 27 -0.44 5.02 -20.38
N GLY A 28 -0.21 6.33 -20.37
CA GLY A 28 0.27 7.08 -21.53
C GLY A 28 1.50 7.88 -21.13
N PHE A 29 2.54 7.90 -21.97
CA PHE A 29 3.76 8.65 -21.70
C PHE A 29 4.36 9.24 -22.98
N SER A 30 5.08 10.34 -22.81
CA SER A 30 5.83 10.97 -23.91
C SER A 30 6.98 10.08 -24.38
N GLY A 31 7.43 10.25 -25.63
CA GLY A 31 8.61 9.54 -26.14
C GLY A 31 9.87 9.79 -25.30
N LYS A 32 10.00 10.98 -24.70
CA LYS A 32 11.11 11.28 -23.77
C LYS A 32 11.07 10.42 -22.51
N LEU A 33 9.89 10.24 -21.91
CA LEU A 33 9.72 9.39 -20.74
C LEU A 33 9.91 7.91 -21.11
N ALA A 34 9.44 7.48 -22.27
CA ALA A 34 9.70 6.12 -22.78
C ALA A 34 11.21 5.84 -22.90
N GLN A 35 11.97 6.75 -23.54
CA GLN A 35 13.42 6.63 -23.66
C GLN A 35 14.12 6.63 -22.29
N PHE A 36 13.60 7.42 -21.34
CA PHE A 36 14.12 7.43 -19.98
C PHE A 36 13.89 6.10 -19.24
N TYR A 37 12.74 5.46 -19.38
CA TYR A 37 12.53 4.13 -18.80
C TYR A 37 13.47 3.10 -19.43
N LEU A 38 13.62 3.12 -20.76
CA LEU A 38 14.49 2.20 -21.48
C LEU A 38 15.97 2.30 -21.09
N SER A 39 16.42 3.43 -20.53
CA SER A 39 17.79 3.58 -20.04
C SER A 39 18.04 2.98 -18.66
N LYS A 40 17.01 2.48 -17.98
CA LYS A 40 17.12 1.89 -16.64
C LYS A 40 17.45 0.41 -16.72
N ASP A 41 18.28 -0.06 -15.79
CA ASP A 41 18.70 -1.46 -15.70
C ASP A 41 17.79 -2.25 -14.74
N VAL A 42 16.52 -2.38 -15.12
CA VAL A 42 15.51 -3.08 -14.31
C VAL A 42 14.88 -4.28 -15.01
N TRP A 43 15.19 -4.47 -16.30
CA TRP A 43 14.52 -5.41 -17.20
C TRP A 43 14.74 -6.87 -16.82
N GLU A 44 15.86 -7.19 -16.19
CA GLU A 44 16.19 -8.54 -15.69
C GLU A 44 15.86 -8.74 -14.20
N THR A 45 15.22 -7.75 -13.57
CA THR A 45 14.87 -7.78 -12.14
C THR A 45 13.40 -8.11 -11.91
N ASP A 46 13.02 -8.37 -10.65
CA ASP A 46 11.62 -8.64 -10.26
C ASP A 46 10.67 -7.45 -10.54
N VAL A 47 11.23 -6.24 -10.71
CA VAL A 47 10.48 -5.05 -11.16
C VAL A 47 9.78 -5.31 -12.48
N ALA A 48 10.49 -5.85 -13.47
CA ALA A 48 9.95 -6.07 -14.82
C ALA A 48 8.86 -7.15 -14.87
N ARG A 49 8.79 -8.02 -13.86
CA ARG A 49 7.84 -9.13 -13.82
C ARG A 49 6.49 -8.74 -13.21
N PHE A 50 6.52 -7.96 -12.14
CA PHE A 50 5.32 -7.73 -11.32
C PHE A 50 5.22 -6.33 -10.70
N GLY A 51 6.34 -5.63 -10.57
CA GLY A 51 6.41 -4.29 -9.96
C GLY A 51 6.40 -3.14 -10.95
N ILE A 52 6.19 -3.42 -12.24
CA ILE A 52 6.46 -2.45 -13.31
C ILE A 52 5.56 -1.22 -13.21
N ASP A 53 4.31 -1.38 -12.81
CA ASP A 53 3.34 -0.27 -12.73
C ASP A 53 3.77 0.76 -11.67
N ILE A 54 4.04 0.31 -10.43
CA ILE A 54 4.53 1.21 -9.37
C ILE A 54 5.91 1.77 -9.70
N TRP A 55 6.77 0.97 -10.34
CA TRP A 55 8.08 1.41 -10.75
C TRP A 55 8.00 2.55 -11.75
N MET A 56 7.17 2.43 -12.78
CA MET A 56 6.96 3.50 -13.77
C MET A 56 6.44 4.75 -13.08
N THR A 57 5.35 4.66 -12.32
CA THR A 57 4.76 5.81 -11.63
C THR A 57 5.76 6.52 -10.72
N THR A 58 6.41 5.79 -9.83
CA THR A 58 7.36 6.37 -8.88
C THR A 58 8.60 6.92 -9.58
N THR A 59 9.12 6.22 -10.58
CA THR A 59 10.29 6.68 -11.36
C THR A 59 9.98 7.97 -12.12
N ALA A 60 8.79 8.12 -12.69
CA ALA A 60 8.37 9.38 -13.30
C ALA A 60 8.34 10.53 -12.29
N ILE A 61 7.68 10.32 -11.14
CA ILE A 61 7.55 11.35 -10.10
C ILE A 61 8.91 11.73 -9.53
N ALA A 62 9.72 10.74 -9.15
CA ALA A 62 11.00 10.95 -8.49
C ALA A 62 12.07 11.60 -9.40
N ASN A 63 11.85 11.60 -10.72
CA ASN A 63 12.72 12.25 -11.70
C ASN A 63 12.04 13.47 -12.36
N ASP A 64 11.09 14.09 -11.67
CA ASP A 64 10.48 15.38 -12.03
C ASP A 64 9.78 15.40 -13.40
N PHE A 65 9.27 14.25 -13.85
CA PHE A 65 8.37 14.23 -15.00
C PHE A 65 6.99 14.77 -14.60
N LYS A 66 6.32 15.43 -15.54
CA LYS A 66 4.94 15.89 -15.34
C LYS A 66 4.00 14.68 -15.34
N VAL A 67 3.22 14.56 -14.27
CA VAL A 67 2.23 13.50 -14.08
C VAL A 67 0.83 14.11 -14.10
N ALA A 68 -0.10 13.40 -14.74
CA ALA A 68 -1.52 13.67 -14.74
C ALA A 68 -2.28 12.34 -14.71
N GLN A 69 -3.55 12.37 -14.33
CA GLN A 69 -4.42 11.20 -14.33
C GLN A 69 -5.71 11.48 -15.11
N SER A 70 -6.38 10.41 -15.56
CA SER A 70 -7.67 10.54 -16.25
C SER A 70 -8.63 9.42 -15.90
N PHE A 71 -9.92 9.75 -15.81
CA PHE A 71 -10.98 8.77 -15.62
C PHE A 71 -11.34 8.09 -16.94
N LEU A 72 -10.99 6.79 -17.04
CA LEU A 72 -11.30 5.92 -18.18
C LEU A 72 -12.45 4.94 -17.90
N GLY A 73 -12.76 4.73 -16.62
CA GLY A 73 -13.99 4.08 -16.16
C GLY A 73 -13.81 2.77 -15.47
N ALA A 74 -14.93 2.04 -15.30
CA ALA A 74 -14.86 0.72 -14.70
C ALA A 74 -14.06 -0.20 -15.60
N LYS A 75 -12.93 -0.63 -15.07
CA LYS A 75 -12.17 -1.74 -15.61
C LYS A 75 -12.87 -3.02 -15.19
N ILE A 76 -13.54 -3.66 -16.15
CA ILE A 76 -14.18 -4.96 -15.94
C ILE A 76 -13.06 -5.99 -15.83
N HIS A 77 -12.87 -6.54 -14.63
CA HIS A 77 -11.95 -7.64 -14.40
C HIS A 77 -12.73 -8.94 -14.31
N ASP A 78 -12.23 -10.00 -14.94
CA ASP A 78 -12.69 -11.36 -14.63
C ASP A 78 -12.45 -11.62 -13.13
N ALA A 79 -13.47 -12.13 -12.45
CA ALA A 79 -13.38 -12.48 -11.03
C ALA A 79 -12.33 -13.59 -10.83
N LYS A 80 -11.08 -13.21 -10.57
CA LYS A 80 -10.07 -14.12 -10.04
C LYS A 80 -10.37 -14.36 -8.57
N ASP A 81 -10.29 -15.61 -8.12
CA ASP A 81 -10.29 -15.94 -6.70
C ASP A 81 -9.07 -15.27 -6.04
N PRO A 82 -9.25 -14.18 -5.26
CA PRO A 82 -8.12 -13.42 -4.74
C PRO A 82 -7.31 -14.23 -3.72
N GLY A 83 -7.88 -15.28 -3.12
CA GLY A 83 -7.32 -15.96 -1.96
C GLY A 83 -6.06 -16.79 -2.24
N THR A 84 -5.87 -17.29 -3.47
CA THR A 84 -4.77 -18.22 -3.81
C THR A 84 -3.48 -17.52 -4.24
N ASP A 85 -3.54 -16.26 -4.66
CA ASP A 85 -2.36 -15.51 -5.17
C ASP A 85 -2.07 -14.20 -4.42
N LEU A 86 -2.91 -13.84 -3.43
CA LEU A 86 -2.76 -12.58 -2.68
C LEU A 86 -1.39 -12.43 -2.01
N GLY A 87 -0.83 -13.53 -1.48
CA GLY A 87 0.48 -13.50 -0.81
C GLY A 87 1.62 -13.15 -1.78
N ASN A 88 1.58 -13.67 -3.01
CA ASN A 88 2.59 -13.35 -4.02
C ASN A 88 2.40 -11.93 -4.56
N MET A 89 1.16 -11.52 -4.83
CA MET A 89 0.84 -10.16 -5.26
C MET A 89 1.28 -9.12 -4.22
N LEU A 90 1.00 -9.37 -2.93
CA LEU A 90 1.46 -8.52 -1.84
C LEU A 90 2.99 -8.44 -1.81
N TYR A 91 3.67 -9.60 -1.87
CA TYR A 91 5.12 -9.65 -1.91
C TYR A 91 5.70 -8.79 -3.04
N GLN A 92 5.23 -9.02 -4.27
CA GLN A 92 5.72 -8.36 -5.46
C GLN A 92 5.55 -6.83 -5.39
N VAL A 93 4.34 -6.36 -5.09
CA VAL A 93 4.02 -4.93 -5.09
C VAL A 93 4.74 -4.22 -3.95
N VAL A 94 4.74 -4.79 -2.74
CA VAL A 94 5.37 -4.16 -1.58
C VAL A 94 6.89 -4.20 -1.71
N SER A 95 7.48 -5.28 -2.24
CA SER A 95 8.92 -5.36 -2.46
C SER A 95 9.39 -4.32 -3.48
N ALA A 96 8.67 -4.16 -4.59
CA ALA A 96 8.98 -3.11 -5.57
C ALA A 96 8.85 -1.71 -4.96
N THR A 97 7.81 -1.48 -4.15
CA THR A 97 7.60 -0.21 -3.45
C THR A 97 8.75 0.09 -2.49
N PHE A 98 9.18 -0.87 -1.67
CA PHE A 98 10.29 -0.69 -0.74
C PHE A 98 11.64 -0.52 -1.44
N GLN A 99 11.87 -1.23 -2.54
CA GLN A 99 13.08 -0.99 -3.35
C GLN A 99 13.12 0.44 -3.91
N LEU A 100 11.98 0.98 -4.36
CA LEU A 100 11.91 2.38 -4.82
C LEU A 100 12.13 3.39 -3.67
N MET A 101 11.83 3.01 -2.42
CA MET A 101 12.19 3.81 -1.25
C MET A 101 13.72 3.85 -1.05
N GLU A 102 14.42 2.74 -1.25
CA GLU A 102 15.89 2.71 -1.24
C GLU A 102 16.46 3.62 -2.34
N ASP A 103 16.01 3.41 -3.58
CA ASP A 103 16.57 4.07 -4.76
C ASP A 103 16.37 5.60 -4.74
N TYR A 104 15.27 6.06 -4.13
CA TYR A 104 14.87 7.46 -4.12
C TYR A 104 14.84 8.09 -2.73
N ALA A 105 15.57 7.54 -1.76
CA ALA A 105 15.69 8.11 -0.40
C ALA A 105 15.97 9.62 -0.38
N PRO A 106 16.96 10.16 -1.11
CA PRO A 106 17.22 11.59 -1.14
C PRO A 106 16.06 12.44 -1.70
N VAL A 107 15.20 11.84 -2.54
CA VAL A 107 14.06 12.53 -3.17
C VAL A 107 12.86 12.59 -2.23
N TRP A 108 12.51 11.47 -1.60
CA TRP A 108 11.30 11.43 -0.77
C TRP A 108 11.52 11.94 0.65
N MET A 109 12.73 11.83 1.22
CA MET A 109 13.00 12.28 2.60
C MET A 109 12.57 13.73 2.91
N PRO A 110 12.84 14.73 2.04
CA PRO A 110 12.46 16.12 2.32
C PRO A 110 10.97 16.42 2.07
N VAL A 111 10.24 15.58 1.34
CA VAL A 111 8.83 15.86 0.97
C VAL A 111 7.95 15.90 2.22
N ARG A 112 6.98 16.82 2.28
CA ARG A 112 5.95 16.89 3.33
C ARG A 112 4.60 17.24 2.71
N GLY A 113 3.56 16.52 3.13
CA GLY A 113 2.23 16.62 2.53
C GLY A 113 2.19 16.13 1.08
N SER A 114 1.04 16.31 0.44
CA SER A 114 0.84 16.01 -0.98
C SER A 114 -0.03 17.04 -1.68
N SER A 115 0.03 17.08 -3.01
CA SER A 115 -0.81 17.93 -3.86
C SER A 115 -1.52 17.11 -4.94
N PRO A 116 -2.72 17.52 -5.36
CA PRO A 116 -3.42 16.88 -6.47
C PRO A 116 -2.64 17.03 -7.77
N VAL A 117 -2.68 15.99 -8.60
CA VAL A 117 -2.18 16.05 -9.98
C VAL A 117 -3.30 16.51 -10.93
N PRO A 118 -2.99 17.14 -12.07
CA PRO A 118 -3.99 17.45 -13.09
C PRO A 118 -4.81 16.21 -13.41
N THR A 119 -6.13 16.35 -13.30
CA THR A 119 -7.09 15.25 -13.48
C THR A 119 -8.02 15.59 -14.63
N PHE A 120 -8.13 14.69 -15.59
CA PHE A 120 -8.88 14.87 -16.82
C PHE A 120 -10.02 13.84 -16.95
N GLY A 121 -11.09 14.21 -17.66
CA GLY A 121 -12.26 13.35 -17.82
C GLY A 121 -13.31 13.62 -16.74
N PHE A 122 -14.45 12.96 -16.89
CA PHE A 122 -15.57 13.11 -15.95
C PHE A 122 -15.43 12.07 -14.84
N GLU A 123 -15.62 12.49 -13.60
CA GLU A 123 -15.86 11.55 -12.51
C GLU A 123 -17.25 10.95 -12.69
N TYR A 124 -17.32 9.63 -12.75
CA TYR A 124 -18.58 8.90 -12.72
C TYR A 124 -18.54 7.86 -11.63
N THR A 125 -19.60 7.84 -10.84
CA THR A 125 -19.89 6.77 -9.89
C THR A 125 -20.31 5.56 -10.71
N VAL A 126 -19.37 4.68 -11.03
CA VAL A 126 -19.77 3.34 -11.45
C VAL A 126 -20.26 2.66 -10.18
N GLY A 127 -21.49 2.17 -10.18
CA GLY A 127 -21.95 1.25 -9.14
C GLY A 127 -21.03 0.03 -9.19
N LEU A 128 -20.05 -0.01 -8.29
CA LEU A 128 -19.21 -1.19 -8.13
C LEU A 128 -20.11 -2.28 -7.56
N GLU A 129 -20.07 -3.47 -8.17
CA GLU A 129 -20.78 -4.61 -7.61
C GLU A 129 -20.28 -4.86 -6.18
N HIS A 130 -21.21 -5.07 -5.25
CA HIS A 130 -20.88 -5.46 -3.89
C HIS A 130 -20.15 -6.80 -3.92
N VAL A 131 -18.83 -6.77 -3.77
CA VAL A 131 -18.05 -7.98 -3.56
C VAL A 131 -18.37 -8.46 -2.15
N ASN A 132 -19.06 -9.60 -2.04
CA ASN A 132 -19.39 -10.18 -0.76
C ASN A 132 -18.12 -10.81 -0.15
N VAL A 133 -17.48 -10.10 0.77
CA VAL A 133 -16.24 -10.52 1.43
C VAL A 133 -16.57 -11.17 2.77
N ASN A 134 -16.02 -12.36 3.03
CA ASN A 134 -16.17 -13.04 4.32
C ASN A 134 -15.19 -12.47 5.37
N THR A 135 -15.60 -11.40 6.04
CA THR A 135 -14.82 -10.70 7.08
C THR A 135 -14.47 -11.61 8.27
N ALA A 136 -15.38 -12.51 8.68
CA ALA A 136 -15.12 -13.47 9.76
C ALA A 136 -13.93 -14.38 9.44
N ARG A 137 -13.85 -14.92 8.21
CA ARG A 137 -12.70 -15.72 7.74
C ARG A 137 -11.42 -14.89 7.71
N MET A 138 -11.49 -13.62 7.31
CA MET A 138 -10.33 -12.72 7.29
C MET A 138 -9.80 -12.46 8.70
N LEU A 139 -10.69 -12.20 9.67
CA LEU A 139 -10.30 -12.01 11.06
C LEU A 139 -9.74 -13.29 11.69
N ALA A 140 -10.26 -14.47 11.31
CA ALA A 140 -9.66 -15.75 11.70
C ALA A 140 -8.22 -15.89 11.20
N LEU A 141 -7.93 -15.55 9.94
CA LEU A 141 -6.56 -15.56 9.38
C LEU A 141 -5.64 -14.56 10.08
N PHE A 142 -6.14 -13.37 10.42
CA PHE A 142 -5.39 -12.40 11.22
C PHE A 142 -5.00 -12.96 12.60
N ARG A 143 -5.97 -13.57 13.30
CA ARG A 143 -5.74 -14.17 14.63
C ARG A 143 -4.83 -15.40 14.57
N GLU A 144 -4.91 -16.19 13.51
CA GLU A 144 -3.95 -17.28 13.27
C GLU A 144 -2.53 -16.72 13.07
N GLY A 145 -2.39 -15.60 12.34
CA GLY A 145 -1.13 -14.88 12.21
C GLY A 145 -0.54 -14.46 13.55
N LEU A 146 -1.36 -13.99 14.49
CA LEU A 146 -0.93 -13.64 15.86
C LEU A 146 -0.32 -14.82 16.61
N LEU A 147 -0.80 -16.05 16.39
CA LEU A 147 -0.26 -17.25 17.03
C LEU A 147 1.05 -17.68 16.37
N ASN A 148 1.11 -17.63 15.03
CA ASN A 148 2.17 -18.26 14.26
C ASN A 148 3.35 -17.32 13.95
N LEU A 149 3.14 -16.00 13.92
CA LEU A 149 4.13 -15.01 13.47
C LEU A 149 4.57 -14.04 14.57
N ARG A 150 4.16 -14.28 15.82
CA ARG A 150 4.44 -13.39 16.96
C ARG A 150 5.92 -13.04 17.08
N ASP A 151 6.80 -14.03 17.03
CA ASP A 151 8.24 -13.83 17.18
C ASP A 151 8.83 -13.05 16.00
N ILE A 152 8.31 -13.30 14.79
CA ILE A 152 8.70 -12.55 13.59
C ILE A 152 8.27 -11.10 13.74
N TRP A 153 7.02 -10.83 14.11
CA TRP A 153 6.52 -9.47 14.34
C TRP A 153 7.24 -8.76 15.49
N GLY A 154 7.65 -9.48 16.54
CA GLY A 154 8.49 -8.92 17.61
C GLY A 154 9.87 -8.47 17.17
N SER A 155 10.38 -8.98 16.04
CA SER A 155 11.63 -8.52 15.43
C SER A 155 11.46 -7.33 14.47
N ILE A 156 10.22 -6.99 14.11
CA ILE A 156 9.88 -5.96 13.12
C ILE A 156 9.25 -4.75 13.81
N LEU A 157 8.16 -4.98 14.54
CA LEU A 157 7.31 -3.95 15.14
C LEU A 157 7.87 -3.46 16.48
N GLY A 158 7.60 -2.20 16.81
CA GLY A 158 7.81 -1.69 18.18
C GLY A 158 6.98 -2.45 19.22
N GLU A 159 7.50 -2.59 20.45
CA GLU A 159 6.84 -3.38 21.52
C GLU A 159 5.41 -2.88 21.81
N GLY A 160 5.20 -1.57 21.82
CA GLY A 160 3.87 -0.98 22.01
C GLY A 160 2.90 -1.30 20.87
N ASP A 161 3.41 -1.41 19.65
CA ASP A 161 2.60 -1.63 18.45
C ASP A 161 2.24 -3.09 18.32
N LEU A 162 3.18 -3.99 18.63
CA LEU A 162 2.89 -5.42 18.75
C LEU A 162 1.82 -5.68 19.83
N LYS A 163 1.93 -5.07 21.02
CA LYS A 163 0.92 -5.21 22.07
C LYS A 163 -0.47 -4.73 21.62
N GLU A 164 -0.53 -3.64 20.86
CA GLU A 164 -1.79 -3.15 20.33
C GLU A 164 -2.36 -4.11 19.27
N VAL A 165 -1.53 -4.66 18.38
CA VAL A 165 -1.95 -5.70 17.42
C VAL A 165 -2.45 -6.96 18.14
N GLU A 166 -1.78 -7.40 19.21
CA GLU A 166 -2.22 -8.50 20.07
C GLU A 166 -3.58 -8.18 20.71
N ARG A 167 -3.76 -6.96 21.23
CA ARG A 167 -5.04 -6.49 21.80
C ARG A 167 -6.16 -6.57 20.78
N LEU A 168 -5.94 -6.16 19.54
CA LEU A 168 -6.94 -6.27 18.46
C LEU A 168 -7.38 -7.73 18.24
N GLY A 169 -6.47 -8.69 18.39
CA GLY A 169 -6.78 -10.12 18.29
C GLY A 169 -7.77 -10.64 19.33
N THR A 170 -7.83 -9.99 20.49
CA THR A 170 -8.73 -10.36 21.60
C THR A 170 -10.14 -9.78 21.48
N LEU A 171 -10.35 -8.80 20.60
CA LEU A 171 -11.66 -8.20 20.39
C LEU A 171 -12.58 -9.18 19.66
N ASP A 172 -13.89 -9.04 19.92
CA ASP A 172 -14.89 -9.68 19.08
C ASP A 172 -14.89 -9.07 17.66
N ASP A 173 -15.46 -9.81 16.71
CA ASP A 173 -15.47 -9.40 15.31
C ASP A 173 -16.15 -8.04 15.14
N ALA A 174 -17.26 -7.78 15.83
CA ALA A 174 -18.03 -6.54 15.70
C ALA A 174 -17.24 -5.30 16.15
N SER A 175 -16.44 -5.43 17.20
CA SER A 175 -15.62 -4.36 17.79
C SER A 175 -14.24 -4.22 17.15
N PHE A 176 -13.85 -5.15 16.28
CA PHE A 176 -12.55 -5.12 15.63
C PHE A 176 -12.41 -3.87 14.75
N ARG A 177 -11.50 -2.97 15.11
CA ARG A 177 -11.10 -1.81 14.30
C ARG A 177 -9.60 -1.69 14.34
N PHE A 178 -8.96 -1.68 13.17
CA PHE A 178 -7.52 -1.54 13.01
C PHE A 178 -7.18 -0.04 12.89
N PRO A 179 -6.60 0.59 13.93
CA PRO A 179 -6.39 2.04 13.93
C PRO A 179 -5.49 2.50 12.78
N LEU A 180 -5.82 3.63 12.15
CA LEU A 180 -5.07 4.17 11.02
C LEU A 180 -3.59 4.41 11.38
N GLU A 181 -3.33 5.01 12.55
CA GLU A 181 -1.96 5.31 13.00
C GLU A 181 -1.16 4.05 13.36
N LEU A 182 -1.83 2.99 13.83
CA LEU A 182 -1.17 1.70 14.05
C LEU A 182 -0.78 1.07 12.71
N TRP A 183 -1.69 1.08 11.73
CA TRP A 183 -1.43 0.54 10.41
C TRP A 183 -0.29 1.29 9.70
N THR A 184 -0.28 2.63 9.78
CA THR A 184 0.82 3.46 9.27
C THR A 184 2.16 3.03 9.87
N ARG A 185 2.24 2.87 11.20
CA ARG A 185 3.47 2.44 11.88
C ARG A 185 3.88 1.02 11.51
N VAL A 186 2.94 0.09 11.38
CA VAL A 186 3.20 -1.25 10.85
C VAL A 186 3.87 -1.17 9.47
N ILE A 187 3.32 -0.42 8.53
CA ILE A 187 3.91 -0.32 7.18
C ILE A 187 5.30 0.34 7.21
N TYR A 188 5.50 1.37 8.03
CA TYR A 188 6.81 2.00 8.20
C TYR A 188 7.82 1.07 8.87
N ASP A 189 7.46 0.32 9.90
CA ASP A 189 8.33 -0.66 10.55
C ASP A 189 8.75 -1.78 9.58
N TYR A 190 7.84 -2.20 8.70
CA TYR A 190 8.17 -3.16 7.63
C TYR A 190 9.12 -2.56 6.60
N ALA A 191 8.93 -1.30 6.21
CA ALA A 191 9.85 -0.61 5.29
C ALA A 191 11.25 -0.44 5.93
N ILE A 192 11.31 -0.08 7.22
CA ILE A 192 12.56 0.04 7.97
C ILE A 192 13.23 -1.33 8.14
N ALA A 193 12.48 -2.38 8.45
CA ALA A 193 13.02 -3.74 8.57
C ALA A 193 13.56 -4.26 7.23
N PHE A 194 12.93 -3.87 6.11
CA PHE A 194 13.41 -4.15 4.76
C PHE A 194 14.72 -3.41 4.49
N HIS A 195 14.77 -2.11 4.77
CA HIS A 195 15.98 -1.28 4.66
C HIS A 195 17.16 -1.86 5.45
N GLN A 196 16.90 -2.27 6.68
CA GLN A 196 17.89 -2.86 7.59
C GLN A 196 18.20 -4.34 7.29
N LYS A 197 17.53 -4.94 6.29
CA LYS A 197 17.70 -6.35 5.90
C LYS A 197 17.57 -7.31 7.08
N ARG A 198 16.62 -7.05 8.00
CA ARG A 198 16.43 -7.86 9.22
C ARG A 198 16.08 -9.32 8.92
N LEU A 199 15.40 -9.54 7.79
CA LEU A 199 14.95 -10.84 7.31
C LEU A 199 15.07 -10.89 5.77
N PRO A 200 15.11 -12.08 5.15
CA PRO A 200 14.95 -12.20 3.71
C PRO A 200 13.64 -11.53 3.26
N ALA A 201 13.69 -10.71 2.22
CA ALA A 201 12.58 -9.84 1.77
C ALA A 201 11.26 -10.59 1.61
N GLU A 202 11.29 -11.79 1.04
CA GLU A 202 10.10 -12.62 0.87
C GLU A 202 9.49 -13.04 2.21
N HIS A 203 10.28 -13.52 3.16
CA HIS A 203 9.79 -13.89 4.49
C HIS A 203 9.28 -12.68 5.26
N LEU A 204 9.99 -11.56 5.19
CA LEU A 204 9.58 -10.30 5.78
C LEU A 204 8.21 -9.89 5.23
N ILE A 205 8.08 -9.70 3.93
CA ILE A 205 6.85 -9.15 3.36
C ILE A 205 5.70 -10.16 3.44
N LYS A 206 5.95 -11.46 3.30
CA LYS A 206 4.89 -12.47 3.48
C LYS A 206 4.39 -12.53 4.92
N SER A 207 5.19 -12.17 5.92
CA SER A 207 4.68 -12.04 7.30
C SER A 207 3.73 -10.85 7.51
N LEU A 208 3.69 -9.89 6.58
CA LEU A 208 2.72 -8.78 6.59
C LEU A 208 1.30 -9.25 6.25
N LEU A 209 1.16 -10.39 5.57
CA LEU A 209 -0.10 -10.81 4.97
C LEU A 209 -1.26 -10.90 5.98
N PRO A 210 -1.12 -11.54 7.16
CA PRO A 210 -2.22 -11.58 8.12
C PRO A 210 -2.60 -10.19 8.66
N LEU A 211 -1.63 -9.28 8.86
CA LEU A 211 -1.88 -7.90 9.27
C LEU A 211 -2.65 -7.14 8.18
N TYR A 212 -2.24 -7.29 6.92
CA TYR A 212 -2.93 -6.71 5.77
C TYR A 212 -4.37 -7.22 5.64
N ILE A 213 -4.58 -8.52 5.85
CA ILE A 213 -5.92 -9.14 5.85
C ILE A 213 -6.76 -8.52 6.98
N GLY A 214 -6.23 -8.40 8.20
CA GLY A 214 -6.90 -7.74 9.33
C GLY A 214 -7.26 -6.29 9.01
N LYS A 215 -6.33 -5.50 8.46
CA LYS A 215 -6.61 -4.11 8.06
C LYS A 215 -7.69 -4.02 6.99
N THR A 216 -7.67 -4.95 6.03
CA THR A 216 -8.67 -5.00 4.96
C THR A 216 -10.04 -5.36 5.52
N ALA A 217 -10.13 -6.31 6.45
CA ALA A 217 -11.39 -6.64 7.14
C ALA A 217 -11.96 -5.44 7.90
N SER A 218 -11.11 -4.73 8.66
CA SER A 218 -11.51 -3.48 9.34
C SER A 218 -12.11 -2.47 8.38
N PHE A 219 -11.46 -2.24 7.24
CA PHE A 219 -11.94 -1.29 6.23
C PHE A 219 -13.27 -1.73 5.64
N VAL A 220 -13.42 -3.00 5.25
CA VAL A 220 -14.68 -3.54 4.71
C VAL A 220 -15.83 -3.33 5.70
N MET A 221 -15.59 -3.57 6.99
CA MET A 221 -16.60 -3.36 8.03
C MET A 221 -16.93 -1.89 8.28
N GLU A 222 -15.95 -0.99 8.12
CA GLU A 222 -16.14 0.46 8.29
C GLU A 222 -16.94 1.07 7.14
N VAL A 223 -16.79 0.54 5.93
CA VAL A 223 -17.41 1.10 4.71
C VAL A 223 -18.66 0.35 4.23
N ASP A 224 -19.08 -0.71 4.92
CA ASP A 224 -20.19 -1.59 4.51
C ASP A 224 -21.51 -0.82 4.27
N ALA A 225 -21.78 0.19 5.10
CA ALA A 225 -22.97 1.03 5.03
C ALA A 225 -22.71 2.41 4.39
N LEU A 226 -21.53 2.63 3.81
CA LEU A 226 -21.11 3.92 3.26
C LEU A 226 -21.31 3.98 1.75
N GLU A 227 -21.61 5.19 1.27
CA GLU A 227 -21.60 5.49 -0.15
C GLU A 227 -20.16 5.56 -0.68
N ALA A 228 -19.97 5.42 -2.00
CA ALA A 228 -18.64 5.36 -2.62
C ALA A 228 -17.73 6.57 -2.27
N HIS A 229 -18.31 7.76 -2.18
CA HIS A 229 -17.58 8.98 -1.83
C HIS A 229 -17.12 9.02 -0.36
N GLU A 230 -17.90 8.42 0.54
CA GLU A 230 -17.57 8.30 1.96
C GLU A 230 -16.48 7.24 2.17
N ALA A 231 -16.55 6.12 1.44
CA ALA A 231 -15.49 5.13 1.43
C ALA A 231 -14.15 5.71 0.91
N GLU A 232 -14.20 6.60 -0.08
CA GLU A 232 -13.02 7.32 -0.57
C GLU A 232 -12.47 8.29 0.48
N ALA A 233 -13.34 8.96 1.25
CA ALA A 233 -12.92 9.80 2.36
C ALA A 233 -12.19 9.01 3.47
N GLU A 234 -12.57 7.75 3.73
CA GLU A 234 -11.83 6.87 4.64
C GLU A 234 -10.42 6.54 4.13
N ILE A 235 -10.24 6.41 2.81
CA ILE A 235 -8.92 6.22 2.19
C ILE A 235 -8.08 7.50 2.33
N ASP A 236 -8.68 8.68 2.15
CA ASP A 236 -7.97 9.95 2.35
C ASP A 236 -7.50 10.14 3.79
N LYS A 237 -8.34 9.80 4.79
CA LYS A 237 -7.92 9.80 6.21
C LYS A 237 -6.70 8.93 6.44
N LEU A 238 -6.62 7.76 5.78
CA LEU A 238 -5.44 6.90 5.87
C LEU A 238 -4.22 7.55 5.22
N CYS A 239 -4.37 8.18 4.05
CA CYS A 239 -3.27 8.90 3.40
C CYS A 239 -2.72 10.01 4.29
N LEU A 240 -3.59 10.77 4.96
CA LEU A 240 -3.18 11.80 5.91
C LEU A 240 -2.46 11.22 7.13
N ALA A 241 -2.84 10.02 7.60
CA ALA A 241 -2.11 9.33 8.67
C ALA A 241 -0.68 8.97 8.23
N PHE A 242 -0.49 8.48 7.00
CA PHE A 242 0.83 8.25 6.43
C PHE A 242 1.64 9.55 6.34
N GLU A 243 1.06 10.62 5.81
CA GLU A 243 1.73 11.93 5.71
C GLU A 243 2.17 12.45 7.09
N ARG A 244 1.32 12.36 8.12
CA ARG A 244 1.66 12.75 9.50
C ARG A 244 2.74 11.86 10.12
N GLY A 245 2.68 10.55 9.88
CA GLY A 245 3.64 9.60 10.43
C GLY A 245 5.03 9.67 9.78
N LYS A 246 5.22 10.48 8.72
CA LYS A 246 6.46 10.48 7.93
C LYS A 246 7.71 10.83 8.74
N ASP A 247 7.60 11.70 9.75
CA ASP A 247 8.75 12.07 10.57
C ASP A 247 9.30 10.87 11.37
N TYR A 248 8.45 9.92 11.77
CA TYR A 248 8.87 8.65 12.36
C TYR A 248 9.72 7.86 11.36
N LEU A 249 9.20 7.66 10.14
CA LEU A 249 9.92 6.95 9.08
C LEU A 249 11.30 7.59 8.81
N CYS A 250 11.35 8.91 8.59
CA CYS A 250 12.60 9.62 8.32
C CYS A 250 13.61 9.50 9.48
N THR A 251 13.14 9.48 10.73
CA THR A 251 14.01 9.36 11.91
C THR A 251 14.66 7.98 11.99
N CYS A 252 13.92 6.94 11.61
CA CYS A 252 14.33 5.55 11.70
C CYS A 252 14.99 4.98 10.43
N TRP A 253 14.95 5.69 9.30
CA TRP A 253 15.55 5.31 8.01
C TRP A 253 17.08 5.52 7.94
N LYS A 254 17.79 5.24 9.03
CA LYS A 254 19.26 5.40 9.10
C LYS A 254 19.98 4.07 8.96
#